data_AF-A0A953YJH7-F1
#
_entry.id   AF-A0A953YJH7-F1
#
_cell.length_a   1.000
_cell.length_b   1.000
_cell.length_c   1.000
_cell.angle_alpha   90.00
_cell.angle_beta   90.00
_cell.angle_gamma   90.00
#
_symmetry.space_group_name_H-M   'P 1'
#
loop_
_entity.id
_entity.type
_entity.pdbx_description
1 polymer ?
#
loop_
_entity_poly.entity_id
_entity_poly.type
_entity_poly.pdbx_seq_one_letter_code
_entity_poly.pdbx_strand_id
1 'polypeptide(L)'
;MPLAMPDTGANAALELLGAEAAHALAAAAAPAGEEAPPLPPRSAGPVAALGARLGLTLFETDVLAFAIGVEVNAEIAALAGQAAGDPRASFASFGVALAAFEDADWAATAPHRPLRRLRLVSLTAPDRLIASELRVDERVLHALFGADGLDARLTPYLRPLVGLPRPAARLGEHARRVTAHLGERRVPGVVLTGRHAADLRLVTAAAAGERPVWCLAPADLPAAATERETFARLWEREARLTGALLLVEAEGEDQRLTHLLADQPGPIVLAGQEPPAVDPAWPVLAIPAPDRSEQADLWRRALGGQARRMNGAIDTLTQTFDLGEAQIGTLAAKLGQGSRRLEQELWEACRGSARPRLGQLAQRIEAVAGWDDLVLPADALATLRTLTAQVRHRHRVYGDWGFGGKSNRGLGISALFAGPSGTGKTMAAEVIARALDLDLYRIDLSAVVSKYIGETEKNLRALFDAAEGSGAILLFDEADALFGKRSEVSDAHDRYANIEVSYLLQRMEAYAGLAILTTNMRSALDEAFVRRIRFAVTFPFPNYAARLRVWQGVFPAAAEHSDLAWEKLARLELTPGHIRNVAVN
;
A
#
# COMPACT_ATOMS: atom_id res chain seq x y z
N MET A 1 17.37 -9.10 18.89
CA MET A 1 18.00 -8.20 19.87
C MET A 1 18.94 -7.29 19.10
N PRO A 2 18.82 -5.96 19.24
CA PRO A 2 19.88 -5.06 18.78
C PRO A 2 21.21 -5.45 19.44
N LEU A 3 22.34 -5.15 18.80
CA LEU A 3 23.67 -5.30 19.39
C LEU A 3 23.73 -4.37 20.61
N ALA A 4 23.33 -4.87 21.78
CA ALA A 4 23.65 -4.22 23.04
C ALA A 4 25.16 -4.39 23.24
N MET A 5 25.93 -3.46 22.69
CA MET A 5 27.32 -3.31 23.06
C MET A 5 27.34 -2.86 24.53
N PRO A 6 28.20 -3.45 25.38
CA PRO A 6 28.54 -2.82 26.64
C PRO A 6 29.09 -1.41 26.36
N ASP A 7 28.97 -0.54 27.36
CA ASP A 7 29.24 0.92 27.37
C ASP A 7 30.72 1.31 27.11
N THR A 8 31.44 0.55 26.28
CA THR A 8 32.88 0.67 26.06
C THR A 8 33.14 1.14 24.64
N GLY A 9 33.66 2.37 24.53
CA GLY A 9 33.94 3.07 23.26
C GLY A 9 34.86 2.31 22.30
N ALA A 10 35.08 2.89 21.11
CA ALA A 10 35.83 2.32 19.97
C ALA A 10 37.13 1.55 20.32
N ASN A 11 37.82 1.90 21.41
CA ASN A 11 38.99 1.18 21.91
C ASN A 11 38.71 -0.27 22.39
N ALA A 12 37.56 -0.55 23.01
CA ALA A 12 37.23 -1.91 23.43
C ALA A 12 36.80 -2.80 22.24
N ALA A 13 36.20 -2.21 21.21
CA ALA A 13 35.93 -2.91 19.96
C ALA A 13 37.23 -3.29 19.23
N LEU A 14 38.26 -2.43 19.27
CA LEU A 14 39.61 -2.72 18.78
C LEU A 14 40.30 -3.83 19.58
N GLU A 15 40.13 -3.87 20.91
CA GLU A 15 40.63 -4.97 21.77
C GLU A 15 39.87 -6.29 21.53
N LEU A 16 38.57 -6.24 21.19
CA LEU A 16 37.71 -7.40 20.91
C LEU A 16 37.81 -7.95 19.49
N LEU A 17 38.42 -7.21 18.56
CA LEU A 17 38.42 -7.51 17.12
C LEU A 17 39.46 -8.56 16.68
N GLY A 18 40.22 -9.13 17.62
CA GLY A 18 40.93 -10.38 17.37
C GLY A 18 42.24 -10.49 18.10
N ALA A 19 42.21 -10.64 19.43
CA ALA A 19 43.36 -11.22 20.13
C ALA A 19 43.71 -12.60 19.54
N GLU A 20 42.71 -13.38 19.10
CA GLU A 20 42.87 -14.69 18.45
C GLU A 20 43.41 -14.57 17.01
N ALA A 21 42.89 -13.64 16.21
CA ALA A 21 43.35 -13.45 14.83
C ALA A 21 44.78 -12.88 14.79
N ALA A 22 45.08 -11.88 15.63
CA ALA A 22 46.43 -11.35 15.79
C ALA A 22 47.41 -12.44 16.27
N HIS A 23 46.97 -13.33 17.17
CA HIS A 23 47.77 -14.44 17.67
C HIS A 23 48.05 -15.51 16.60
N ALA A 24 47.02 -15.94 15.87
CA ALA A 24 47.17 -16.90 14.76
C ALA A 24 48.04 -16.33 13.63
N LEU A 25 47.91 -15.04 13.32
CA LEU A 25 48.77 -14.35 12.36
C LEU A 25 50.21 -14.24 12.86
N ALA A 26 50.41 -13.91 14.14
CA ALA A 26 51.74 -13.87 14.73
C ALA A 26 52.42 -15.25 14.73
N ALA A 27 51.67 -16.32 15.00
CA ALA A 27 52.15 -17.69 14.90
C ALA A 27 52.49 -18.09 13.45
N ALA A 28 51.69 -17.67 12.46
CA ALA A 28 51.97 -17.89 11.05
C ALA A 28 53.15 -17.05 10.51
N ALA A 29 53.40 -15.89 11.13
CA ALA A 29 54.52 -15.01 10.82
C ALA A 29 55.84 -15.39 11.54
N ALA A 30 55.77 -16.25 12.56
CA ALA A 30 56.93 -16.63 13.36
C ALA A 30 57.91 -17.53 12.57
N PRO A 31 59.23 -17.33 12.70
CA PRO A 31 60.23 -18.21 12.10
C PRO A 31 60.14 -19.63 12.69
N ALA A 32 60.41 -20.65 11.88
CA ALA A 32 60.31 -22.05 12.29
C ALA A 32 61.16 -22.36 13.54
N GLY A 33 60.52 -22.58 14.70
CA GLY A 33 61.17 -23.00 15.94
C GLY A 33 60.73 -22.29 17.23
N GLU A 34 59.90 -21.24 17.18
CA GLU A 34 59.33 -20.60 18.38
C GLU A 34 58.00 -21.22 18.80
N GLU A 35 57.85 -21.50 20.10
CA GLU A 35 56.67 -22.10 20.70
C GLU A 35 55.57 -21.04 20.86
N ALA A 36 54.47 -21.19 20.13
CA ALA A 36 53.35 -20.24 20.16
C ALA A 36 52.64 -20.28 21.53
N PRO A 37 52.25 -19.13 22.11
CA PRO A 37 51.49 -19.11 23.37
C PRO A 37 50.11 -19.79 23.21
N PRO A 38 49.48 -20.28 24.29
CA PRO A 38 48.20 -20.99 24.22
C PRO A 38 47.06 -20.08 23.73
N LEU A 39 46.26 -20.60 22.80
CA LEU A 39 45.10 -19.90 22.21
C LEU A 39 44.04 -19.55 23.26
N PRO A 40 43.49 -18.32 23.26
CA PRO A 40 42.25 -18.02 23.96
C PRO A 40 41.07 -18.81 23.35
N PRO A 41 40.00 -19.09 24.13
CA PRO A 41 38.84 -19.83 23.63
C PRO A 41 37.94 -18.98 22.71
N ARG A 42 37.65 -19.53 21.52
CA ARG A 42 36.95 -18.97 20.32
C ARG A 42 35.58 -18.26 20.49
N SER A 43 35.09 -17.93 21.68
CA SER A 43 33.64 -18.07 21.93
C SER A 43 32.81 -16.86 22.40
N ALA A 44 33.28 -15.60 22.36
CA ALA A 44 32.42 -14.50 22.87
C ALA A 44 32.52 -13.11 22.21
N GLY A 45 33.23 -12.95 21.09
CA GLY A 45 33.41 -11.63 20.46
C GLY A 45 32.21 -11.13 19.62
N PRO A 46 32.10 -9.81 19.35
CA PRO A 46 31.08 -9.22 18.46
C PRO A 46 31.04 -9.86 17.07
N VAL A 47 32.20 -10.23 16.52
CA VAL A 47 32.31 -10.89 15.20
C VAL A 47 31.80 -12.34 15.26
N ALA A 48 32.01 -13.07 16.36
CA ALA A 48 31.45 -14.41 16.54
C ALA A 48 29.92 -14.37 16.61
N ALA A 49 29.35 -13.39 17.32
CA ALA A 49 27.91 -13.16 17.35
C ALA A 49 27.36 -12.80 15.96
N LEU A 50 28.10 -11.97 15.20
CA LEU A 50 27.79 -11.64 13.82
C LEU A 50 27.84 -12.88 12.91
N GLY A 51 28.87 -13.71 13.03
CA GLY A 51 29.02 -14.96 12.29
C GLY A 51 27.86 -15.92 12.52
N ALA A 52 27.44 -16.09 13.77
CA ALA A 52 26.27 -16.90 14.12
C ALA A 52 24.97 -16.39 13.46
N ARG A 53 24.77 -15.06 13.41
CA ARG A 53 23.59 -14.45 12.75
C ARG A 53 23.63 -14.58 11.23
N LEU A 54 24.83 -14.48 10.66
CA LEU A 54 25.04 -14.61 9.21
C LEU A 54 25.09 -16.08 8.76
N GLY A 55 25.16 -17.03 9.69
CA GLY A 55 25.25 -18.47 9.40
C GLY A 55 26.62 -18.86 8.84
N LEU A 56 27.67 -18.18 9.27
CA LEU A 56 29.06 -18.48 8.92
C LEU A 56 29.54 -19.72 9.65
N THR A 57 30.42 -20.50 9.01
CA THR A 57 31.24 -21.47 9.73
C THR A 57 32.26 -20.75 10.63
N LEU A 58 32.95 -21.51 11.49
CA LEU A 58 34.03 -20.95 12.32
C LEU A 58 35.11 -20.32 11.43
N PHE A 59 35.64 -21.07 10.45
CA PHE A 59 36.62 -20.55 9.51
C PHE A 59 36.13 -19.33 8.70
N GLU A 60 34.86 -19.31 8.25
CA GLU A 60 34.31 -18.13 7.57
C GLU A 60 34.22 -16.90 8.50
N THR A 61 33.96 -17.14 9.78
CA THR A 61 33.95 -16.09 10.81
C THR A 61 35.35 -15.55 11.05
N ASP A 62 36.36 -16.42 11.10
CA ASP A 62 37.78 -16.03 11.26
C ASP A 62 38.29 -15.24 10.05
N VAL A 63 37.93 -15.66 8.84
CA VAL A 63 38.23 -14.91 7.59
C VAL A 63 37.63 -13.50 7.64
N LEU A 64 36.36 -13.37 8.07
CA LEU A 64 35.71 -12.07 8.20
C LEU A 64 36.36 -11.23 9.30
N ALA A 65 36.67 -11.81 10.46
CA ALA A 65 37.35 -11.14 11.57
C ALA A 65 38.72 -10.62 11.14
N PHE A 66 39.49 -11.44 10.40
CA PHE A 66 40.78 -11.06 9.84
C PHE A 66 40.67 -9.87 8.89
N ALA A 67 39.73 -9.91 7.94
CA ALA A 67 39.52 -8.83 6.99
C ALA A 67 39.10 -7.52 7.69
N ILE A 68 38.25 -7.59 8.72
CA ILE A 68 37.88 -6.43 9.52
C ILE A 68 39.08 -5.92 10.33
N GLY A 69 39.83 -6.82 10.97
CA GLY A 69 40.98 -6.50 11.81
C GLY A 69 42.06 -5.76 11.05
N VAL A 70 42.36 -6.16 9.82
CA VAL A 70 43.31 -5.45 8.94
C VAL A 70 42.83 -4.05 8.57
N GLU A 71 41.53 -3.86 8.31
CA GLU A 71 40.97 -2.55 7.93
C GLU A 71 41.02 -1.54 9.09
N VAL A 72 40.86 -2.01 10.33
CA VAL A 72 40.71 -1.16 11.51
C VAL A 72 41.94 -1.09 12.41
N ASN A 73 42.91 -1.99 12.25
CA ASN A 73 44.12 -2.06 13.08
C ASN A 73 45.39 -2.26 12.23
N ALA A 74 46.27 -1.24 12.25
CA ALA A 74 47.52 -1.22 11.49
C ALA A 74 48.52 -2.32 11.92
N GLU A 75 48.50 -2.78 13.18
CA GLU A 75 49.38 -3.85 13.66
C GLU A 75 48.97 -5.20 13.05
N ILE A 76 47.66 -5.48 12.98
CA ILE A 76 47.12 -6.68 12.33
C ILE A 76 47.43 -6.66 10.83
N ALA A 77 47.33 -5.48 10.18
CA ALA A 77 47.73 -5.30 8.79
C ALA A 77 49.22 -5.60 8.56
N ALA A 78 50.10 -5.17 9.47
CA ALA A 78 51.53 -5.48 9.40
C ALA A 78 51.80 -6.99 9.56
N LEU A 79 51.14 -7.65 10.52
CA LEU A 79 51.23 -9.10 10.73
C LEU A 79 50.75 -9.88 9.51
N ALA A 80 49.69 -9.41 8.83
CA ALA A 80 49.20 -10.02 7.59
C ALA A 80 50.28 -10.06 6.50
N GLY A 81 51.01 -8.94 6.31
CA GLY A 81 52.11 -8.88 5.34
C GLY A 81 53.28 -9.79 5.70
N GLN A 82 53.60 -9.93 6.99
CA GLN A 82 54.63 -10.85 7.45
C GLN A 82 54.22 -12.32 7.20
N ALA A 83 52.99 -12.70 7.56
CA ALA A 83 52.45 -14.04 7.32
C ALA A 83 52.33 -14.36 5.81
N ALA A 84 52.12 -13.35 4.96
CA ALA A 84 52.12 -13.50 3.51
C ALA A 84 53.55 -13.65 2.92
N GLY A 85 54.60 -13.40 3.70
CA GLY A 85 55.99 -13.36 3.23
C GLY A 85 56.32 -12.12 2.39
N ASP A 86 55.44 -11.11 2.35
CA ASP A 86 55.64 -9.83 1.69
C ASP A 86 55.16 -8.68 2.60
N PRO A 87 56.07 -7.94 3.25
CA PRO A 87 55.73 -6.82 4.12
C PRO A 87 54.92 -5.71 3.41
N ARG A 88 54.91 -5.66 2.07
CA ARG A 88 54.09 -4.71 1.31
C ARG A 88 52.64 -5.19 1.12
N ALA A 89 52.36 -6.47 1.36
CA ALA A 89 51.03 -7.06 1.31
C ALA A 89 50.31 -6.93 2.65
N SER A 90 50.21 -5.70 3.18
CA SER A 90 49.53 -5.40 4.46
C SER A 90 48.00 -5.43 4.35
N PHE A 91 47.47 -6.46 3.70
CA PHE A 91 46.05 -6.65 3.45
C PHE A 91 45.63 -8.08 3.79
N ALA A 92 44.34 -8.27 4.11
CA ALA A 92 43.82 -9.61 4.34
C ALA A 92 43.74 -10.38 3.02
N SER A 93 44.27 -11.60 2.97
CA SER A 93 44.19 -12.47 1.80
C SER A 93 43.71 -13.87 2.19
N PHE A 94 43.08 -14.57 1.25
CA PHE A 94 42.55 -15.90 1.52
C PHE A 94 43.67 -16.92 1.79
N GLY A 95 44.83 -16.75 1.15
CA GLY A 95 46.00 -17.61 1.39
C GLY A 95 46.53 -17.53 2.80
N VAL A 96 46.65 -16.32 3.35
CA VAL A 96 47.06 -16.13 4.76
C VAL A 96 46.04 -16.77 5.69
N ALA A 97 44.75 -16.59 5.43
CA ALA A 97 43.70 -17.20 6.26
C ALA A 97 43.76 -18.73 6.27
N LEU A 98 43.97 -19.37 5.11
CA LEU A 98 44.13 -20.83 5.01
C LEU A 98 45.35 -21.38 5.76
N ALA A 99 46.42 -20.58 5.85
CA ALA A 99 47.64 -20.98 6.54
C ALA A 99 47.59 -20.72 8.05
N ALA A 100 46.90 -19.65 8.47
CA ALA A 100 46.89 -19.17 9.85
C ALA A 100 45.77 -19.76 10.73
N PHE A 101 44.59 -20.05 10.16
CA PHE A 101 43.42 -20.47 10.94
C PHE A 101 43.17 -21.98 10.83
N GLU A 102 42.67 -22.60 11.91
CA GLU A 102 42.32 -24.02 11.90
C GLU A 102 40.98 -24.26 11.18
N ASP A 103 40.65 -25.54 10.91
CA ASP A 103 39.42 -25.94 10.19
C ASP A 103 39.30 -25.29 8.79
N ALA A 104 40.45 -25.04 8.14
CA ALA A 104 40.55 -24.38 6.84
C ALA A 104 39.63 -25.01 5.78
N ASP A 105 38.72 -24.19 5.22
CA ASP A 105 37.76 -24.59 4.19
C ASP A 105 38.06 -23.85 2.88
N TRP A 106 38.60 -24.55 1.89
CA TRP A 106 38.88 -24.01 0.56
C TRP A 106 37.63 -23.43 -0.13
N ALA A 107 36.44 -23.95 0.20
CA ALA A 107 35.19 -23.48 -0.37
C ALA A 107 34.68 -22.18 0.27
N ALA A 108 35.25 -21.68 1.38
CA ALA A 108 34.73 -20.52 2.11
C ALA A 108 34.51 -19.27 1.24
N THR A 109 35.37 -19.05 0.23
CA THR A 109 35.23 -17.94 -0.75
C THR A 109 34.53 -18.35 -2.05
N ALA A 110 33.76 -19.44 -2.06
CA ALA A 110 32.96 -19.82 -3.21
C ALA A 110 31.75 -18.86 -3.36
N PRO A 111 31.29 -18.55 -4.59
CA PRO A 111 30.22 -17.55 -4.82
C PRO A 111 28.89 -17.81 -4.11
N HIS A 112 28.60 -19.08 -3.79
CA HIS A 112 27.35 -19.51 -3.13
C HIS A 112 27.47 -19.55 -1.60
N ARG A 113 28.70 -19.44 -1.05
CA ARG A 113 28.96 -19.48 0.39
C ARG A 113 28.75 -18.10 1.01
N PRO A 114 28.31 -18.01 2.28
CA PRO A 114 27.89 -16.77 2.92
C PRO A 114 28.81 -15.55 2.72
N LEU A 115 30.13 -15.72 2.83
CA LEU A 115 31.10 -14.62 2.68
C LEU A 115 30.92 -13.83 1.38
N ARG A 116 30.77 -14.53 0.25
CA ARG A 116 30.56 -13.91 -1.07
C ARG A 116 29.11 -13.79 -1.46
N ARG A 117 28.27 -14.76 -1.09
CA ARG A 117 26.82 -14.75 -1.39
C ARG A 117 26.17 -13.51 -0.80
N LEU A 118 26.41 -13.25 0.49
CA LEU A 118 25.88 -12.10 1.22
C LEU A 118 26.72 -10.82 0.98
N ARG A 119 27.78 -10.88 0.17
CA ARG A 119 28.68 -9.74 -0.09
C ARG A 119 29.22 -9.12 1.20
N LEU A 120 29.72 -9.97 2.10
CA LEU A 120 30.41 -9.53 3.32
C LEU A 120 31.83 -9.08 2.99
N VAL A 121 32.46 -9.81 2.06
CA VAL A 121 33.77 -9.50 1.52
C VAL A 121 33.75 -9.49 0.00
N SER A 122 34.64 -8.69 -0.58
CA SER A 122 34.91 -8.62 -2.02
C SER A 122 36.38 -8.91 -2.31
N LEU A 123 36.66 -9.46 -3.49
CA LEU A 123 38.01 -9.79 -3.95
C LEU A 123 38.42 -8.74 -4.98
N THR A 124 39.56 -8.07 -4.79
CA THR A 124 40.03 -7.04 -5.74
C THR A 124 40.52 -7.64 -7.06
N ALA A 125 41.15 -8.81 -7.02
CA ALA A 125 41.63 -9.57 -8.17
C ALA A 125 41.05 -10.99 -8.13
N PRO A 126 39.83 -11.23 -8.65
CA PRO A 126 39.14 -12.51 -8.53
C PRO A 126 39.81 -13.66 -9.32
N ASP A 127 40.69 -13.33 -10.27
CA ASP A 127 41.55 -14.27 -10.99
C ASP A 127 42.68 -14.86 -10.13
N ARG A 128 43.00 -14.22 -8.99
CA ARG A 128 44.06 -14.63 -8.06
C ARG A 128 43.50 -14.89 -6.66
N LEU A 129 42.57 -15.83 -6.54
CA LEU A 129 41.81 -16.12 -5.30
C LEU A 129 42.64 -16.10 -4.01
N ILE A 130 43.78 -16.79 -3.98
CA ILE A 130 44.64 -16.93 -2.79
C ILE A 130 45.30 -15.60 -2.39
N ALA A 131 45.85 -14.89 -3.37
CA ALA A 131 46.65 -13.67 -3.16
C ALA A 131 45.83 -12.38 -3.27
N SER A 132 44.54 -12.48 -3.57
CA SER A 132 43.63 -11.35 -3.70
C SER A 132 43.44 -10.67 -2.35
N GLU A 133 43.32 -9.35 -2.37
CA GLU A 133 42.89 -8.59 -1.20
C GLU A 133 41.39 -8.85 -0.94
N LEU A 134 41.10 -9.24 0.30
CA LEU A 134 39.76 -9.38 0.86
C LEU A 134 39.33 -8.04 1.46
N ARG A 135 38.45 -7.32 0.77
CA ARG A 135 37.87 -6.07 1.27
C ARG A 135 36.51 -6.31 1.91
N VAL A 136 36.36 -5.87 3.15
CA VAL A 136 35.07 -5.91 3.87
C VAL A 136 34.13 -4.85 3.28
N ASP A 137 32.86 -5.19 3.12
CA ASP A 137 31.85 -4.23 2.69
C ASP A 137 31.56 -3.22 3.82
N GLU A 138 31.57 -1.93 3.50
CA GLU A 138 31.37 -0.80 4.43
C GLU A 138 30.13 -0.98 5.32
N ARG A 139 29.04 -1.53 4.78
CA ARG A 139 27.81 -1.73 5.55
C ARG A 139 28.00 -2.70 6.72
N VAL A 140 28.88 -3.71 6.57
CA VAL A 140 29.19 -4.68 7.64
C VAL A 140 29.95 -3.99 8.78
N LEU A 141 30.90 -3.10 8.44
CA LEU A 141 31.63 -2.30 9.43
C LEU A 141 30.67 -1.38 10.18
N HIS A 142 29.82 -0.64 9.46
CA HIS A 142 28.81 0.22 10.07
C HIS A 142 27.89 -0.55 11.03
N ALA A 143 27.42 -1.74 10.65
CA ALA A 143 26.60 -2.56 11.52
C ALA A 143 27.35 -3.02 12.78
N LEU A 144 28.64 -3.35 12.67
CA LEU A 144 29.46 -3.78 13.79
C LEU A 144 29.73 -2.64 14.79
N PHE A 145 29.96 -1.43 14.28
CA PHE A 145 30.21 -0.23 15.10
C PHE A 145 28.94 0.50 15.55
N GLY A 146 27.76 -0.11 15.35
CA GLY A 146 26.48 0.44 15.84
C GLY A 146 25.95 1.62 15.04
N ALA A 147 26.41 1.83 13.81
CA ALA A 147 25.82 2.81 12.91
C ALA A 147 24.50 2.26 12.32
N ASP A 148 23.40 2.89 12.71
CA ASP A 148 22.06 2.59 12.22
C ASP A 148 21.85 3.12 10.80
N GLY A 149 21.21 2.33 9.95
CA GLY A 149 20.89 2.73 8.58
C GLY A 149 20.68 1.54 7.64
N LEU A 150 20.02 1.78 6.50
CA LEU A 150 19.88 0.82 5.42
C LEU A 150 21.13 0.87 4.53
N ASP A 151 21.51 -0.26 3.90
CA ASP A 151 22.48 -0.21 2.81
C ASP A 151 22.06 0.81 1.72
N ALA A 152 22.99 1.69 1.34
CA ALA A 152 22.73 2.75 0.36
C ALA A 152 22.20 2.21 -0.98
N ARG A 153 22.61 1.00 -1.40
CA ARG A 153 22.16 0.35 -2.64
C ARG A 153 20.71 -0.15 -2.57
N LEU A 154 20.15 -0.33 -1.37
CA LEU A 154 18.75 -0.70 -1.17
C LEU A 154 17.83 0.53 -1.06
N THR A 155 18.39 1.70 -0.76
CA THR A 155 17.64 2.95 -0.54
C THR A 155 16.72 3.37 -1.69
N PRO A 156 17.09 3.18 -2.98
CA PRO A 156 16.19 3.52 -4.09
C PRO A 156 14.86 2.74 -4.06
N TYR A 157 14.91 1.49 -3.57
CA TYR A 157 13.82 0.53 -3.66
C TYR A 157 12.93 0.46 -2.42
N LEU A 158 13.47 0.87 -1.26
CA LEU A 158 12.82 0.67 0.03
C LEU A 158 12.39 1.98 0.68
N ARG A 159 11.30 1.92 1.43
CA ARG A 159 10.79 3.04 2.25
C ARG A 159 10.62 2.57 3.70
N PRO A 160 11.08 3.33 4.70
CA PRO A 160 10.91 2.92 6.09
C PRO A 160 9.44 3.05 6.49
N LEU A 161 8.92 2.05 7.20
CA LEU A 161 7.57 2.11 7.78
C LEU A 161 7.65 2.74 9.17
N VAL A 162 7.21 3.99 9.29
CA VAL A 162 7.34 4.78 10.53
C VAL A 162 6.06 5.55 10.85
N GLY A 163 5.93 5.99 12.11
CA GLY A 163 4.88 6.92 12.54
C GLY A 163 3.47 6.32 12.61
N LEU A 164 3.35 4.99 12.72
CA LEU A 164 2.07 4.33 12.89
C LEU A 164 1.61 4.38 14.36
N PRO A 165 0.27 4.47 14.61
CA PRO A 165 -0.26 4.40 15.96
C PRO A 165 -0.02 3.02 16.58
N ARG A 166 -0.22 2.88 17.90
CA ARG A 166 -0.25 1.56 18.55
C ARG A 166 -1.54 0.84 18.18
N PRO A 167 -1.50 -0.45 17.82
CA PRO A 167 -2.72 -1.21 17.55
C PRO A 167 -3.54 -1.41 18.82
N ALA A 168 -4.86 -1.42 18.68
CA ALA A 168 -5.78 -1.93 19.66
C ALA A 168 -5.61 -3.45 19.85
N ALA A 169 -6.27 -4.00 20.88
CA ALA A 169 -6.14 -5.41 21.24
C ALA A 169 -6.40 -6.38 20.07
N ARG A 170 -7.35 -6.05 19.19
CA ARG A 170 -7.74 -6.81 18.00
C ARG A 170 -6.57 -7.01 17.04
N LEU A 171 -6.05 -5.92 16.46
CA LEU A 171 -4.88 -6.00 15.57
C LEU A 171 -3.61 -6.45 16.31
N GLY A 172 -3.49 -6.15 17.61
CA GLY A 172 -2.40 -6.62 18.45
C GLY A 172 -2.35 -8.16 18.60
N GLU A 173 -3.48 -8.85 18.58
CA GLU A 173 -3.53 -10.31 18.57
C GLU A 173 -3.01 -10.89 17.26
N HIS A 174 -3.42 -10.32 16.13
CA HIS A 174 -2.90 -10.70 14.82
C HIS A 174 -1.38 -10.45 14.72
N ALA A 175 -0.90 -9.32 15.24
CA ALA A 175 0.53 -9.02 15.29
C ALA A 175 1.34 -10.05 16.10
N ARG A 176 0.79 -10.54 17.22
CA ARG A 176 1.42 -11.63 18.00
C ARG A 176 1.49 -12.93 17.20
N ARG A 177 0.46 -13.27 16.42
CA ARG A 177 0.46 -14.45 15.54
C ARG A 177 1.50 -14.34 14.43
N VAL A 178 1.62 -13.16 13.80
CA VAL A 178 2.68 -12.88 12.81
C VAL A 178 4.06 -13.02 13.45
N THR A 179 4.24 -12.49 14.66
CA THR A 179 5.51 -12.60 15.40
C THR A 179 5.88 -14.06 15.67
N ALA A 180 4.91 -14.88 16.08
CA ALA A 180 5.11 -16.30 16.33
C ALA A 180 5.59 -17.03 15.06
N HIS A 181 4.91 -16.83 13.93
CA HIS A 181 5.29 -17.46 12.66
C HIS A 181 6.65 -17.00 12.15
N LEU A 182 6.97 -15.70 12.23
CA LEU A 182 8.28 -15.18 11.82
C LEU A 182 9.43 -15.68 12.72
N GLY A 183 9.13 -16.18 13.92
CA GLY A 183 10.11 -16.81 14.82
C GLY A 183 10.39 -18.27 14.49
N GLU A 184 9.54 -18.94 13.71
CA GLU A 184 9.71 -20.33 13.33
C GLU A 184 10.77 -20.46 12.22
N ARG A 185 11.90 -21.14 12.49
CA ARG A 185 13.03 -21.27 11.54
C ARG A 185 12.69 -21.83 10.16
N ARG A 186 11.54 -22.49 10.00
CA ARG A 186 11.08 -23.10 8.75
C ARG A 186 10.11 -22.24 7.96
N VAL A 187 9.66 -21.13 8.52
CA VAL A 187 8.67 -20.26 7.87
C VAL A 187 9.42 -19.17 7.09
N PRO A 188 9.36 -19.20 5.75
CA PRO A 188 10.08 -18.24 4.90
C PRO A 188 9.50 -16.82 4.95
N GLY A 189 8.23 -16.70 5.32
CA GLY A 189 7.53 -15.43 5.48
C GLY A 189 6.06 -15.65 5.81
N VAL A 190 5.31 -14.57 5.96
CA VAL A 190 3.89 -14.60 6.32
C VAL A 190 3.08 -13.83 5.30
N VAL A 191 1.92 -14.36 4.90
CA VAL A 191 0.97 -13.64 4.04
C VAL A 191 -0.12 -13.03 4.90
N LEU A 192 -0.33 -11.72 4.77
CA LEU A 192 -1.45 -10.98 5.36
C LEU A 192 -2.46 -10.64 4.28
N THR A 193 -3.69 -11.08 4.46
CA THR A 193 -4.79 -10.71 3.57
C THR A 193 -5.76 -9.78 4.27
N GLY A 194 -6.21 -8.72 3.61
CA GLY A 194 -7.23 -7.84 4.18
C GLY A 194 -7.55 -6.63 3.32
N ARG A 195 -8.75 -6.08 3.51
CA ARG A 195 -9.28 -4.95 2.73
C ARG A 195 -8.51 -3.64 3.00
N HIS A 196 -8.07 -3.41 4.23
CA HIS A 196 -7.44 -2.14 4.63
C HIS A 196 -5.92 -2.27 4.69
N ALA A 197 -5.22 -1.85 3.63
CA ALA A 197 -3.75 -1.89 3.56
C ALA A 197 -3.06 -1.19 4.76
N ALA A 198 -3.66 -0.13 5.30
CA ALA A 198 -3.15 0.56 6.49
C ALA A 198 -3.15 -0.32 7.75
N ASP A 199 -4.14 -1.21 7.89
CA ASP A 199 -4.21 -2.16 9.01
C ASP A 199 -3.18 -3.28 8.83
N LEU A 200 -2.93 -3.74 7.59
CA LEU A 200 -1.88 -4.72 7.29
C LEU A 200 -0.48 -4.16 7.65
N ARG A 201 -0.22 -2.89 7.31
CA ARG A 201 0.99 -2.17 7.73
C ARG A 201 1.10 -2.08 9.24
N LEU A 202 0.01 -1.74 9.92
CA LEU A 202 -0.04 -1.63 11.38
C LEU A 202 0.23 -2.97 12.08
N VAL A 203 -0.37 -4.07 11.60
CA VAL A 203 -0.11 -5.42 12.09
C VAL A 203 1.36 -5.81 11.87
N THR A 204 1.91 -5.52 10.70
CA THR A 204 3.33 -5.78 10.38
C THR A 204 4.27 -5.01 11.31
N ALA A 205 4.05 -3.71 11.48
CA ALA A 205 4.84 -2.87 12.36
C ALA A 205 4.77 -3.35 13.83
N ALA A 206 3.58 -3.69 14.30
CA ALA A 206 3.39 -4.22 15.65
C ALA A 206 4.06 -5.59 15.84
N ALA A 207 4.09 -6.43 14.81
CA ALA A 207 4.79 -7.72 14.84
C ALA A 207 6.31 -7.57 14.80
N ALA A 208 6.81 -6.50 14.18
CA ALA A 208 8.23 -6.17 14.17
C ALA A 208 8.75 -5.79 15.56
N GLY A 209 7.91 -5.12 16.37
CA GLY A 209 8.31 -4.57 17.66
C GLY A 209 9.30 -3.43 17.47
N GLU A 210 10.51 -3.58 18.00
CA GLU A 210 11.61 -2.61 17.83
C GLU A 210 12.41 -2.81 16.53
N ARG A 211 12.14 -3.89 15.79
CA ARG A 211 12.85 -4.17 14.53
C ARG A 211 12.43 -3.18 13.44
N PRO A 212 13.37 -2.68 12.61
CA PRO A 212 13.01 -1.83 11.49
C PRO A 212 12.18 -2.59 10.46
N VAL A 213 11.19 -1.92 9.89
CA VAL A 213 10.36 -2.46 8.81
C VAL A 213 10.56 -1.61 7.57
N TRP A 214 10.86 -2.28 6.46
CA TRP A 214 11.05 -1.64 5.15
C TRP A 214 9.97 -2.09 4.20
N CYS A 215 9.32 -1.13 3.54
CA CYS A 215 8.30 -1.35 2.53
C CYS A 215 8.93 -1.43 1.14
N LEU A 216 8.47 -2.42 0.36
CA LEU A 216 8.80 -2.61 -1.05
C LEU A 216 7.50 -2.64 -1.86
N ALA A 217 7.38 -1.77 -2.86
CA ALA A 217 6.34 -1.89 -3.87
C ALA A 217 6.86 -2.76 -5.04
N PRO A 218 6.05 -3.68 -5.61
CA PRO A 218 6.45 -4.48 -6.77
C PRO A 218 6.90 -3.64 -7.98
N ALA A 219 6.38 -2.42 -8.12
CA ALA A 219 6.80 -1.48 -9.17
C ALA A 219 8.27 -1.06 -9.03
N ASP A 220 8.79 -0.99 -7.80
CA ASP A 220 10.17 -0.59 -7.52
C ASP A 220 11.16 -1.75 -7.71
N LEU A 221 10.70 -2.98 -7.95
CA LEU A 221 11.60 -4.12 -8.18
C LEU A 221 12.45 -3.94 -9.44
N PRO A 222 13.78 -4.21 -9.39
CA PRO A 222 14.64 -4.14 -10.55
C PRO A 222 14.10 -4.98 -11.74
N ALA A 223 14.23 -4.45 -12.96
CA ALA A 223 13.75 -5.13 -14.16
C ALA A 223 14.70 -6.23 -14.65
N ALA A 224 16.01 -6.07 -14.44
CA ALA A 224 17.01 -7.07 -14.78
C ALA A 224 17.10 -8.17 -13.71
N ALA A 225 17.20 -9.43 -14.12
CA ALA A 225 17.29 -10.57 -13.21
C ALA A 225 18.53 -10.50 -12.30
N THR A 226 19.66 -10.07 -12.85
CA THR A 226 20.95 -9.92 -12.13
C THR A 226 20.89 -8.82 -11.05
N GLU A 227 20.18 -7.73 -11.32
CA GLU A 227 19.94 -6.67 -10.34
C GLU A 227 18.99 -7.15 -9.24
N ARG A 228 17.93 -7.89 -9.57
CA ARG A 228 17.04 -8.50 -8.57
C ARG A 228 17.76 -9.49 -7.67
N GLU A 229 18.63 -10.32 -8.24
CA GLU A 229 19.46 -11.24 -7.46
C GLU A 229 20.40 -10.48 -6.51
N THR A 230 20.98 -9.37 -6.98
CA THR A 230 21.82 -8.50 -6.14
C THR A 230 21.00 -7.85 -5.02
N PHE A 231 19.79 -7.35 -5.32
CA PHE A 231 18.86 -6.84 -4.33
C PHE A 231 18.51 -7.91 -3.28
N ALA A 232 18.16 -9.13 -3.70
CA ALA A 232 17.81 -10.23 -2.81
C ALA A 232 18.95 -10.56 -1.84
N ARG A 233 20.19 -10.65 -2.35
CA ARG A 233 21.38 -10.92 -1.52
C ARG A 233 21.67 -9.78 -0.53
N LEU A 234 21.55 -8.53 -0.96
CA LEU A 234 21.76 -7.36 -0.10
C LEU A 234 20.68 -7.27 0.98
N TRP A 235 19.42 -7.56 0.63
CA TRP A 235 18.32 -7.63 1.58
C TRP A 235 18.53 -8.77 2.59
N GLU A 236 18.93 -9.96 2.14
CA GLU A 236 19.23 -11.10 3.02
C GLU A 236 20.31 -10.74 4.03
N ARG A 237 21.39 -10.09 3.59
CA ARG A 237 22.40 -9.58 4.49
C ARG A 237 21.81 -8.57 5.47
N GLU A 238 21.08 -7.56 4.99
CA GLU A 238 20.52 -6.50 5.83
C GLU A 238 19.59 -7.05 6.91
N ALA A 239 18.70 -7.97 6.56
CA ALA A 239 17.79 -8.62 7.50
C ALA A 239 18.54 -9.45 8.54
N ARG A 240 19.64 -10.13 8.18
CA ARG A 240 20.47 -10.85 9.15
C ARG A 240 21.26 -9.89 10.05
N LEU A 241 21.73 -8.76 9.53
CA LEU A 241 22.50 -7.74 10.27
C LEU A 241 21.65 -6.96 11.28
N THR A 242 20.42 -6.59 10.93
CA THR A 242 19.58 -5.71 11.76
C THR A 242 18.36 -6.41 12.35
N GLY A 243 17.99 -7.59 11.82
CA GLY A 243 16.71 -8.22 12.12
C GLY A 243 15.54 -7.55 11.39
N ALA A 244 15.79 -6.69 10.40
CA ALA A 244 14.76 -5.97 9.66
C ALA A 244 13.73 -6.92 9.02
N LEU A 245 12.48 -6.44 8.90
CA LEU A 245 11.42 -7.10 8.15
C LEU A 245 11.17 -6.40 6.82
N LEU A 246 10.91 -7.18 5.77
CA LEU A 246 10.43 -6.66 4.49
C LEU A 246 8.91 -6.75 4.46
N LEU A 247 8.24 -5.62 4.33
CA LEU A 247 6.83 -5.58 3.98
C LEU A 247 6.70 -5.40 2.46
N VAL A 248 6.18 -6.40 1.78
CA VAL A 248 5.88 -6.32 0.35
C VAL A 248 4.38 -6.09 0.18
N GLU A 249 3.99 -4.96 -0.39
CA GLU A 249 2.58 -4.65 -0.65
C GLU A 249 2.26 -4.94 -2.12
N ALA A 250 1.58 -6.07 -2.37
CA ALA A 250 1.34 -6.57 -3.72
C ALA A 250 -0.11 -7.02 -3.91
N GLU A 251 -0.61 -6.82 -5.12
CA GLU A 251 -1.94 -7.24 -5.56
C GLU A 251 -1.82 -8.00 -6.88
N GLY A 252 -2.36 -9.21 -6.93
CA GLY A 252 -2.29 -10.11 -8.07
C GLY A 252 -0.88 -10.66 -8.35
N GLU A 253 -0.78 -11.47 -9.40
CA GLU A 253 0.46 -12.11 -9.82
C GLU A 253 1.47 -11.10 -10.38
N ASP A 254 2.72 -11.16 -9.92
CA ASP A 254 3.88 -10.45 -10.48
C ASP A 254 5.08 -11.39 -10.54
N GLN A 255 5.52 -11.73 -11.76
CA GLN A 255 6.62 -12.68 -11.99
C GLN A 255 7.92 -12.25 -11.31
N ARG A 256 8.22 -10.94 -11.26
CA ARG A 256 9.46 -10.44 -10.63
C ARG A 256 9.43 -10.69 -9.14
N LEU A 257 8.26 -10.53 -8.52
CA LEU A 257 8.06 -10.84 -7.11
C LEU A 257 8.12 -12.34 -6.86
N THR A 258 7.47 -13.17 -7.68
CA THR A 258 7.54 -14.63 -7.57
C THR A 258 8.99 -15.12 -7.55
N HIS A 259 9.84 -14.59 -8.44
CA HIS A 259 11.27 -14.91 -8.45
C HIS A 259 12.00 -14.46 -7.17
N LEU A 260 11.71 -13.26 -6.65
CA LEU A 260 12.30 -12.80 -5.38
C LEU A 260 11.92 -13.71 -4.21
N LEU A 261 10.65 -14.13 -4.15
CA LEU A 261 10.12 -14.94 -3.06
C LEU A 261 10.66 -16.38 -3.09
N ALA A 262 10.99 -16.91 -4.27
CA ALA A 262 11.58 -18.23 -4.42
C ALA A 262 12.95 -18.36 -3.74
N ASP A 263 13.76 -17.29 -3.76
CA ASP A 263 15.10 -17.27 -3.18
C ASP A 263 15.13 -16.94 -1.67
N GLN A 264 13.97 -16.63 -1.08
CA GLN A 264 13.73 -16.40 0.35
C GLN A 264 14.83 -15.57 1.06
N PRO A 265 15.00 -14.29 0.71
CA PRO A 265 16.10 -13.46 1.20
C PRO A 265 15.92 -12.97 2.65
N GLY A 266 15.32 -13.76 3.55
CA GLY A 266 15.05 -13.39 4.93
C GLY A 266 13.57 -13.17 5.25
N PRO A 267 13.24 -12.65 6.44
CA PRO A 267 11.87 -12.56 6.93
C PRO A 267 11.05 -11.54 6.14
N ILE A 268 10.03 -12.04 5.45
CA ILE A 268 9.15 -11.25 4.59
C ILE A 268 7.71 -11.35 5.10
N VAL A 269 7.00 -10.22 5.05
CA VAL A 269 5.56 -10.14 5.17
C VAL A 269 4.99 -9.69 3.83
N LEU A 270 4.24 -10.55 3.16
CA LEU A 270 3.53 -10.23 1.94
C LEU A 270 2.11 -9.78 2.32
N ALA A 271 1.72 -8.57 1.94
CA ALA A 271 0.44 -7.98 2.31
C ALA A 271 -0.34 -7.50 1.09
N GLY A 272 -1.64 -7.77 1.07
CA GLY A 272 -2.56 -7.31 0.03
C GLY A 272 -3.98 -7.75 0.32
N GLN A 273 -4.93 -7.29 -0.48
CA GLN A 273 -6.28 -7.85 -0.46
C GLN A 273 -6.29 -9.22 -1.14
N GLU A 274 -5.63 -9.31 -2.30
CA GLU A 274 -5.43 -10.53 -3.07
C GLU A 274 -3.94 -10.61 -3.48
N PRO A 275 -3.04 -10.92 -2.53
CA PRO A 275 -1.62 -11.05 -2.82
C PRO A 275 -1.35 -12.22 -3.79
N PRO A 276 -0.20 -12.20 -4.50
CA PRO A 276 0.18 -13.29 -5.40
C PRO A 276 0.27 -14.62 -4.67
N ALA A 277 0.07 -15.71 -5.41
CA ALA A 277 0.27 -17.05 -4.89
C ALA A 277 1.73 -17.25 -4.45
N VAL A 278 1.90 -17.84 -3.27
CA VAL A 278 3.20 -18.18 -2.69
C VAL A 278 3.26 -19.67 -2.39
N ASP A 279 4.46 -20.14 -2.02
CA ASP A 279 4.65 -21.52 -1.56
C ASP A 279 3.67 -21.83 -0.39
N PRO A 280 2.97 -22.98 -0.39
CA PRO A 280 2.04 -23.38 0.66
C PRO A 280 2.62 -23.41 2.09
N ALA A 281 3.94 -23.43 2.23
CA ALA A 281 4.62 -23.32 3.52
C ALA A 281 4.46 -21.94 4.19
N TRP A 282 4.04 -20.91 3.45
CA TRP A 282 3.77 -19.59 4.01
C TRP A 282 2.41 -19.58 4.72
N PRO A 283 2.34 -19.33 6.04
CA PRO A 283 1.08 -19.16 6.73
C PRO A 283 0.34 -17.92 6.20
N VAL A 284 -0.95 -18.10 5.93
CA VAL A 284 -1.85 -17.03 5.50
C VAL A 284 -2.72 -16.59 6.68
N LEU A 285 -2.68 -15.31 7.00
CA LEU A 285 -3.46 -14.68 8.06
C LEU A 285 -4.41 -13.64 7.48
N ALA A 286 -5.71 -13.94 7.54
CA ALA A 286 -6.74 -12.97 7.21
C ALA A 286 -6.91 -11.96 8.35
N ILE A 287 -6.85 -10.67 8.00
CA ILE A 287 -7.12 -9.54 8.86
C ILE A 287 -8.51 -9.01 8.50
N PRO A 288 -9.56 -9.36 9.26
CA PRO A 288 -10.91 -8.92 8.95
C PRO A 288 -11.06 -7.41 9.12
N ALA A 289 -11.81 -6.77 8.22
CA ALA A 289 -12.22 -5.38 8.39
C ALA A 289 -13.01 -5.23 9.71
N PRO A 290 -12.85 -4.13 10.45
CA PRO A 290 -13.65 -3.91 11.65
C PRO A 290 -15.13 -3.79 11.29
N ASP A 291 -15.99 -4.49 12.02
CA ASP A 291 -17.42 -4.28 11.89
C ASP A 291 -17.83 -2.88 12.39
N ARG A 292 -19.10 -2.50 12.20
CA ARG A 292 -19.57 -1.15 12.57
C ARG A 292 -19.52 -0.87 14.07
N SER A 293 -19.74 -1.89 14.90
CA SER A 293 -19.65 -1.78 16.35
C SER A 293 -18.19 -1.61 16.76
N GLU A 294 -17.29 -2.41 16.18
CA GLU A 294 -15.84 -2.31 16.38
C GLU A 294 -15.32 -0.93 15.93
N GLN A 295 -15.72 -0.43 14.76
CA GLN A 295 -15.37 0.92 14.29
C GLN A 295 -15.83 2.00 15.27
N ALA A 296 -17.05 1.90 15.81
CA ALA A 296 -17.56 2.87 16.77
C ALA A 296 -16.75 2.87 18.06
N ASP A 297 -16.35 1.69 18.55
CA ASP A 297 -15.48 1.58 19.72
C ASP A 297 -14.07 2.11 19.47
N LEU A 298 -13.52 1.86 18.27
CA LEU A 298 -12.22 2.42 17.86
C LEU A 298 -12.26 3.95 17.82
N TRP A 299 -13.31 4.55 17.26
CA TRP A 299 -13.51 6.00 17.28
C TRP A 299 -13.65 6.55 18.70
N ARG A 300 -14.46 5.92 19.55
CA ARG A 300 -14.63 6.33 20.96
C ARG A 300 -13.31 6.30 21.73
N ARG A 301 -12.50 5.26 21.51
CA ARG A 301 -11.17 5.14 22.13
C ARG A 301 -10.20 6.19 21.59
N ALA A 302 -10.15 6.37 20.28
CA ALA A 302 -9.22 7.29 19.63
C ALA A 302 -9.52 8.76 19.97
N LEU A 303 -10.79 9.14 20.08
CA LEU A 303 -11.23 10.50 20.43
C LEU A 303 -11.28 10.74 21.96
N GLY A 304 -11.25 9.67 22.77
CA GLY A 304 -11.27 9.75 24.23
C GLY A 304 -12.43 10.57 24.77
N GLY A 305 -12.13 11.58 25.59
CA GLY A 305 -13.14 12.45 26.21
C GLY A 305 -13.96 13.28 25.20
N GLN A 306 -13.44 13.52 23.99
CA GLN A 306 -14.14 14.27 22.96
C GLN A 306 -15.31 13.49 22.35
N ALA A 307 -15.26 12.15 22.37
CA ALA A 307 -16.33 11.29 21.87
C ALA A 307 -17.69 11.59 22.53
N ARG A 308 -17.69 12.02 23.80
CA ARG A 308 -18.91 12.39 24.54
C ARG A 308 -19.65 13.59 23.94
N ARG A 309 -18.95 14.45 23.19
CA ARG A 309 -19.54 15.63 22.53
C ARG A 309 -20.21 15.28 21.21
N MET A 310 -20.09 14.04 20.74
CA MET A 310 -20.48 13.64 19.40
C MET A 310 -21.91 13.09 19.27
N ASN A 311 -22.77 13.08 20.30
CA ASN A 311 -24.23 12.83 20.22
C ASN A 311 -24.77 11.96 19.03
N GLY A 312 -24.23 10.75 18.80
CA GLY A 312 -24.65 9.86 17.69
C GLY A 312 -24.01 10.10 16.31
N ALA A 313 -23.18 11.14 16.16
CA ALA A 313 -22.38 11.41 14.97
C ALA A 313 -21.32 10.33 14.71
N ILE A 314 -20.80 9.67 15.75
CA ILE A 314 -19.90 8.51 15.57
C ILE A 314 -20.63 7.40 14.81
N ASP A 315 -21.89 7.12 15.16
CA ASP A 315 -22.67 6.12 14.45
C ASP A 315 -22.88 6.58 13.00
N THR A 316 -23.20 7.85 12.76
CA THR A 316 -23.35 8.38 11.38
C THR A 316 -22.05 8.27 10.56
N LEU A 317 -20.88 8.48 11.18
CA LEU A 317 -19.57 8.30 10.55
C LEU A 317 -19.32 6.82 10.18
N THR A 318 -19.51 5.89 11.12
CA THR A 318 -19.31 4.45 10.84
C THR A 318 -20.32 3.92 9.84
N GLN A 319 -21.48 4.57 9.68
CA GLN A 319 -22.46 4.19 8.65
C GLN A 319 -22.08 4.62 7.23
N THR A 320 -21.21 5.63 7.14
CA THR A 320 -20.89 6.31 5.88
C THR A 320 -19.53 5.89 5.36
N PHE A 321 -18.54 5.82 6.25
CA PHE A 321 -17.14 5.57 5.93
C PHE A 321 -16.75 4.14 6.35
N ASP A 322 -16.12 3.39 5.45
CA ASP A 322 -15.54 2.07 5.75
C ASP A 322 -14.03 2.20 6.02
N LEU A 323 -13.67 2.43 7.29
CA LEU A 323 -12.30 2.74 7.68
C LEU A 323 -11.69 1.63 8.55
N GLY A 324 -10.42 1.33 8.26
CA GLY A 324 -9.60 0.47 9.10
C GLY A 324 -9.16 1.16 10.39
N GLU A 325 -8.70 0.37 11.35
CA GLU A 325 -8.24 0.84 12.65
C GLU A 325 -7.11 1.87 12.56
N ALA A 326 -6.13 1.62 11.68
CA ALA A 326 -4.99 2.51 11.48
C ALA A 326 -5.44 3.89 10.94
N GLN A 327 -6.43 3.89 10.04
CA GLN A 327 -6.99 5.11 9.47
C GLN A 327 -7.78 5.89 10.54
N ILE A 328 -8.61 5.21 11.33
CA ILE A 328 -9.35 5.82 12.45
C ILE A 328 -8.38 6.48 13.43
N GLY A 329 -7.33 5.77 13.85
CA GLY A 329 -6.31 6.32 14.75
C GLY A 329 -5.59 7.54 14.16
N THR A 330 -5.23 7.48 12.88
CA THR A 330 -4.56 8.60 12.17
C THR A 330 -5.45 9.83 12.04
N LEU A 331 -6.73 9.65 11.70
CA LEU A 331 -7.69 10.73 11.54
C LEU A 331 -8.02 11.38 12.89
N ALA A 332 -8.22 10.57 13.93
CA ALA A 332 -8.44 11.07 15.28
C ALA A 332 -7.23 11.86 15.81
N ALA A 333 -6.00 11.39 15.56
CA ALA A 333 -4.79 12.07 16.02
C ALA A 333 -4.55 13.44 15.33
N LYS A 334 -5.02 13.62 14.09
CA LYS A 334 -4.94 14.90 13.38
C LYS A 334 -5.83 15.98 13.97
N LEU A 335 -6.86 15.61 14.71
CA LEU A 335 -7.81 16.54 15.30
C LEU A 335 -7.28 17.01 16.64
N GLY A 336 -6.92 18.29 16.71
CA GLY A 336 -6.38 18.90 17.93
C GLY A 336 -7.37 18.85 19.10
N GLN A 337 -6.84 18.83 20.32
CA GLN A 337 -7.66 18.93 21.53
C GLN A 337 -8.26 20.35 21.66
N GLY A 338 -9.46 20.57 21.13
CA GLY A 338 -10.13 21.87 21.26
C GLY A 338 -11.10 22.25 20.14
N SER A 339 -11.30 21.40 19.13
CA SER A 339 -12.22 21.70 18.03
C SER A 339 -13.64 22.02 18.55
N ARG A 340 -14.17 23.16 18.08
CA ARG A 340 -15.57 23.59 18.34
C ARG A 340 -16.56 22.95 17.36
N ARG A 341 -16.08 22.38 16.25
CA ARG A 341 -16.88 21.77 15.17
C ARG A 341 -16.36 20.36 14.84
N LEU A 342 -16.06 19.59 15.88
CA LEU A 342 -15.42 18.28 15.78
C LEU A 342 -16.12 17.34 14.79
N GLU A 343 -17.46 17.33 14.77
CA GLU A 343 -18.24 16.51 13.85
C GLU A 343 -17.99 16.87 12.37
N GLN A 344 -18.02 18.15 12.04
CA GLN A 344 -17.79 18.63 10.66
C GLN A 344 -16.34 18.38 10.23
N GLU A 345 -15.38 18.68 11.11
CA GLU A 345 -13.96 18.47 10.82
C GLU A 345 -13.63 16.97 10.64
N LEU A 346 -14.23 16.09 11.45
CA LEU A 346 -14.11 14.63 11.27
C LEU A 346 -14.70 14.17 9.95
N TRP A 347 -15.90 14.63 9.62
CA TRP A 347 -16.57 14.28 8.38
C TRP A 347 -15.74 14.70 7.15
N GLU A 348 -15.23 15.94 7.16
CA GLU A 348 -14.34 16.46 6.13
C GLU A 348 -13.02 15.69 6.05
N ALA A 349 -12.43 15.31 7.19
CA ALA A 349 -11.22 14.50 7.24
C ALA A 349 -11.43 13.09 6.68
N CYS A 350 -12.56 12.45 7.00
CA CYS A 350 -12.95 11.15 6.46
C CYS A 350 -13.14 11.22 4.94
N ARG A 351 -13.88 12.22 4.44
CA ARG A 351 -14.00 12.49 2.99
C ARG A 351 -12.63 12.72 2.35
N GLY A 352 -11.80 13.53 2.99
CA GLY A 352 -10.46 13.86 2.53
C GLY A 352 -9.52 12.66 2.41
N SER A 353 -9.73 11.60 3.21
CA SER A 353 -8.82 10.45 3.28
C SER A 353 -8.77 9.63 1.98
N ALA A 354 -9.87 9.52 1.24
CA ALA A 354 -9.93 8.75 -0.01
C ALA A 354 -9.63 9.60 -1.27
N ARG A 355 -9.63 10.93 -1.15
CA ARG A 355 -9.48 11.84 -2.30
C ARG A 355 -8.24 11.58 -3.16
N PRO A 356 -7.04 11.32 -2.60
CA PRO A 356 -5.84 11.09 -3.42
C PRO A 356 -5.94 9.85 -4.30
N ARG A 357 -6.47 8.73 -3.76
CA ARG A 357 -6.61 7.48 -4.51
C ARG A 357 -7.69 7.59 -5.58
N LEU A 358 -8.85 8.14 -5.24
CA LEU A 358 -9.94 8.34 -6.19
C LEU A 358 -9.59 9.38 -7.27
N GLY A 359 -8.84 10.43 -6.93
CA GLY A 359 -8.42 11.46 -7.88
C GLY A 359 -7.45 10.97 -8.96
N GLN A 360 -6.76 9.85 -8.74
CA GLN A 360 -5.94 9.19 -9.76
C GLN A 360 -6.78 8.37 -10.75
N LEU A 361 -7.97 7.92 -10.33
CA LEU A 361 -8.82 6.99 -11.07
C LEU A 361 -10.04 7.65 -11.69
N ALA A 362 -10.49 8.80 -11.16
CA ALA A 362 -11.72 9.46 -11.54
C ALA A 362 -11.65 10.98 -11.36
N GLN A 363 -12.48 11.71 -12.10
CA GLN A 363 -12.57 13.16 -12.02
C GLN A 363 -13.53 13.57 -10.90
N ARG A 364 -13.03 14.29 -9.90
CA ARG A 364 -13.91 14.88 -8.87
C ARG A 364 -14.75 16.01 -9.46
N ILE A 365 -16.06 15.99 -9.20
CA ILE A 365 -16.98 17.09 -9.47
C ILE A 365 -17.25 17.82 -8.15
N GLU A 366 -17.08 19.14 -8.14
CA GLU A 366 -17.50 19.96 -7.02
C GLU A 366 -19.01 20.18 -7.08
N ALA A 367 -19.72 19.71 -6.07
CA ALA A 367 -21.18 19.75 -6.01
C ALA A 367 -21.68 21.14 -5.58
N VAL A 368 -21.80 22.05 -6.55
CA VAL A 368 -22.28 23.42 -6.30
C VAL A 368 -23.80 23.51 -6.42
N ALA A 369 -24.44 22.70 -7.26
CA ALA A 369 -25.90 22.76 -7.45
C ALA A 369 -26.69 22.26 -6.23
N GLY A 370 -27.79 22.94 -5.91
CA GLY A 370 -28.79 22.57 -4.92
C GLY A 370 -30.14 22.17 -5.54
N TRP A 371 -31.09 21.74 -4.69
CA TRP A 371 -32.42 21.31 -5.15
C TRP A 371 -33.20 22.39 -5.90
N ASP A 372 -32.95 23.66 -5.57
CA ASP A 372 -33.64 24.81 -6.17
C ASP A 372 -33.13 25.11 -7.60
N ASP A 373 -31.89 24.71 -7.90
CA ASP A 373 -31.28 24.85 -9.24
C ASP A 373 -31.82 23.81 -10.23
N LEU A 374 -32.40 22.71 -9.73
CA LEU A 374 -32.86 21.59 -10.54
C LEU A 374 -34.31 21.77 -10.99
N VAL A 375 -34.50 22.06 -12.28
CA VAL A 375 -35.83 22.17 -12.89
C VAL A 375 -36.18 20.87 -13.61
N LEU A 376 -37.03 20.06 -12.99
CA LEU A 376 -37.51 18.78 -13.54
C LEU A 376 -39.01 18.57 -13.26
N PRO A 377 -39.66 17.65 -14.00
CA PRO A 377 -40.99 17.17 -13.66
C PRO A 377 -41.10 16.67 -12.21
N ALA A 378 -42.29 16.80 -11.62
CA ALA A 378 -42.52 16.51 -10.21
C ALA A 378 -42.26 15.04 -9.84
N ASP A 379 -42.57 14.11 -10.74
CA ASP A 379 -42.31 12.67 -10.62
C ASP A 379 -40.80 12.35 -10.62
N ALA A 380 -40.03 12.99 -11.51
CA ALA A 380 -38.57 12.86 -11.54
C ALA A 380 -37.95 13.40 -10.24
N LEU A 381 -38.38 14.58 -9.77
CA LEU A 381 -37.93 15.16 -8.50
C LEU A 381 -38.28 14.28 -7.30
N ALA A 382 -39.50 13.72 -7.26
CA ALA A 382 -39.93 12.82 -6.20
C ALA A 382 -39.07 11.55 -6.16
N THR A 383 -38.72 11.00 -7.32
CA THR A 383 -37.84 9.83 -7.42
C THR A 383 -36.43 10.14 -6.94
N LEU A 384 -35.85 11.28 -7.33
CA LEU A 384 -34.53 11.74 -6.86
C LEU A 384 -34.50 11.97 -5.34
N ARG A 385 -35.56 12.56 -4.78
CA ARG A 385 -35.71 12.74 -3.33
C ARG A 385 -35.82 11.41 -2.60
N THR A 386 -36.57 10.46 -3.16
CA THR A 386 -36.71 9.10 -2.61
C THR A 386 -35.37 8.38 -2.61
N LEU A 387 -34.63 8.44 -3.72
CA LEU A 387 -33.28 7.91 -3.82
C LEU A 387 -32.36 8.52 -2.76
N THR A 388 -32.36 9.85 -2.63
CA THR A 388 -31.52 10.57 -1.66
C THR A 388 -31.85 10.17 -0.23
N ALA A 389 -33.15 10.10 0.11
CA ALA A 389 -33.61 9.65 1.42
C ALA A 389 -33.21 8.20 1.71
N GLN A 390 -33.28 7.33 0.70
CA GLN A 390 -32.90 5.93 0.86
C GLN A 390 -31.39 5.78 1.09
N VAL A 391 -30.55 6.55 0.41
CA VAL A 391 -29.10 6.55 0.66
C VAL A 391 -28.81 7.05 2.07
N ARG A 392 -29.44 8.16 2.48
CA ARG A 392 -29.29 8.75 3.82
C ARG A 392 -29.70 7.81 4.95
N HIS A 393 -30.80 7.07 4.77
CA HIS A 393 -31.37 6.21 5.81
C HIS A 393 -31.03 4.73 5.64
N ARG A 394 -30.17 4.37 4.68
CA ARG A 394 -29.85 2.98 4.34
C ARG A 394 -29.43 2.17 5.57
N HIS A 395 -28.62 2.74 6.46
CA HIS A 395 -28.12 2.01 7.60
C HIS A 395 -29.22 1.74 8.64
N ARG A 396 -30.07 2.72 8.93
CA ARG A 396 -31.19 2.50 9.85
C ARG A 396 -32.07 1.33 9.40
N VAL A 397 -32.27 1.21 8.08
CA VAL A 397 -33.06 0.13 7.49
C VAL A 397 -32.28 -1.20 7.47
N TYR A 398 -31.05 -1.21 6.97
CA TYR A 398 -30.30 -2.45 6.77
C TYR A 398 -29.60 -2.96 8.04
N GLY A 399 -29.04 -2.05 8.85
CA GLY A 399 -28.41 -2.30 10.14
C GLY A 399 -29.44 -2.41 11.26
N ASP A 400 -29.97 -1.28 11.73
CA ASP A 400 -30.79 -1.23 12.97
C ASP A 400 -32.06 -2.07 12.88
N TRP A 401 -32.75 -2.06 11.74
CA TRP A 401 -33.95 -2.88 11.52
C TRP A 401 -33.63 -4.30 11.03
N GLY A 402 -32.36 -4.62 10.79
CA GLY A 402 -31.89 -5.97 10.44
C GLY A 402 -32.28 -6.45 9.04
N PHE A 403 -32.73 -5.58 8.12
CA PHE A 403 -33.06 -6.00 6.76
C PHE A 403 -31.83 -6.42 5.95
N GLY A 404 -30.62 -6.01 6.36
CA GLY A 404 -29.37 -6.42 5.72
C GLY A 404 -29.12 -7.92 5.85
N GLY A 405 -29.44 -8.53 6.99
CA GLY A 405 -29.26 -9.97 7.23
C GLY A 405 -30.24 -10.88 6.46
N LYS A 406 -31.28 -10.31 5.83
CA LYS A 406 -32.29 -11.04 5.05
C LYS A 406 -32.04 -10.97 3.53
N SER A 407 -31.03 -10.24 3.08
CA SER A 407 -30.70 -10.07 1.66
C SER A 407 -29.29 -10.57 1.39
N ASN A 408 -29.16 -11.56 0.50
CA ASN A 408 -27.86 -12.01 0.01
C ASN A 408 -27.31 -11.15 -1.15
N ARG A 409 -28.06 -10.09 -1.54
CA ARG A 409 -27.66 -9.11 -2.55
C ARG A 409 -27.11 -7.87 -1.86
N GLY A 410 -26.05 -7.29 -2.43
CA GLY A 410 -25.33 -6.17 -1.85
C GLY A 410 -26.22 -4.97 -1.50
N LEU A 411 -25.76 -4.18 -0.53
CA LEU A 411 -26.49 -3.02 0.03
C LEU A 411 -26.40 -1.78 -0.88
N GLY A 412 -25.84 -1.94 -2.08
CA GLY A 412 -25.63 -0.84 -3.02
C GLY A 412 -26.90 -0.26 -3.57
N ILE A 413 -26.87 1.04 -3.81
CA ILE A 413 -27.95 1.77 -4.48
C ILE A 413 -27.44 2.14 -5.86
N SER A 414 -28.04 1.52 -6.87
CA SER A 414 -27.80 1.83 -8.28
C SER A 414 -28.92 2.70 -8.83
N ALA A 415 -28.56 3.72 -9.61
CA ALA A 415 -29.50 4.60 -10.27
C ALA A 415 -29.14 4.81 -11.74
N LEU A 416 -30.14 4.91 -12.60
CA LEU A 416 -30.00 5.21 -14.03
C LEU A 416 -30.69 6.54 -14.32
N PHE A 417 -29.92 7.50 -14.81
CA PHE A 417 -30.38 8.81 -15.25
C PHE A 417 -30.36 8.84 -16.78
N ALA A 418 -31.55 8.87 -17.39
CA ALA A 418 -31.69 8.73 -18.83
C ALA A 418 -32.43 9.92 -19.46
N GLY A 419 -31.86 10.51 -20.50
CA GLY A 419 -32.49 11.59 -21.25
C GLY A 419 -31.50 12.32 -22.16
N PRO A 420 -31.96 13.24 -23.03
CA PRO A 420 -31.09 13.95 -23.98
C PRO A 420 -29.88 14.64 -23.34
N SER A 421 -28.86 14.95 -24.15
CA SER A 421 -27.71 15.73 -23.65
C SER A 421 -28.16 17.11 -23.15
N GLY A 422 -27.54 17.58 -22.07
CA GLY A 422 -27.81 18.91 -21.49
C GLY A 422 -29.10 19.04 -20.67
N THR A 423 -29.83 17.97 -20.37
CA THR A 423 -31.07 18.00 -19.54
C THR A 423 -30.85 17.99 -18.02
N GLY A 424 -29.61 18.14 -17.55
CA GLY A 424 -29.30 18.26 -16.12
C GLY A 424 -29.03 16.93 -15.39
N LYS A 425 -28.68 15.85 -16.10
CA LYS A 425 -28.34 14.55 -15.49
C LYS A 425 -27.19 14.65 -14.48
N THR A 426 -26.06 15.24 -14.90
CA THR A 426 -24.88 15.47 -14.04
C THR A 426 -25.21 16.42 -12.89
N MET A 427 -25.97 17.49 -13.17
CA MET A 427 -26.43 18.45 -12.16
C MET A 427 -27.29 17.76 -11.09
N ALA A 428 -28.18 16.82 -11.46
CA ALA A 428 -28.94 16.07 -10.48
C ALA A 428 -28.05 15.21 -9.56
N ALA A 429 -26.97 14.63 -10.10
CA ALA A 429 -25.97 13.93 -9.29
C ALA A 429 -25.25 14.88 -8.32
N GLU A 430 -24.89 16.10 -8.75
CA GLU A 430 -24.34 17.14 -7.88
C GLU A 430 -25.30 17.52 -6.75
N VAL A 431 -26.59 17.72 -7.06
CA VAL A 431 -27.62 18.02 -6.05
C VAL A 431 -27.71 16.93 -5.00
N ILE A 432 -27.67 15.66 -5.40
CA ILE A 432 -27.67 14.52 -4.47
C ILE A 432 -26.40 14.51 -3.62
N ALA A 433 -25.23 14.74 -4.24
CA ALA A 433 -23.95 14.79 -3.54
C ALA A 433 -23.91 15.88 -2.48
N ARG A 434 -24.33 17.10 -2.83
CA ARG A 434 -24.47 18.22 -1.91
C ARG A 434 -25.46 17.93 -0.80
N ALA A 435 -26.61 17.31 -1.13
CA ALA A 435 -27.63 16.95 -0.14
C ALA A 435 -27.19 15.85 0.82
N LEU A 436 -26.26 14.97 0.43
CA LEU A 436 -25.72 13.90 1.28
C LEU A 436 -24.40 14.29 1.97
N ASP A 437 -23.84 15.44 1.60
CA ASP A 437 -22.50 15.89 1.97
C ASP A 437 -21.40 14.86 1.66
N LEU A 438 -21.46 14.29 0.45
CA LEU A 438 -20.51 13.30 -0.07
C LEU A 438 -19.76 13.84 -1.30
N ASP A 439 -18.55 13.34 -1.53
CA ASP A 439 -17.80 13.68 -2.74
C ASP A 439 -18.41 12.97 -3.97
N LEU A 440 -18.47 13.67 -5.11
CA LEU A 440 -18.94 13.15 -6.40
C LEU A 440 -17.75 12.91 -7.34
N TYR A 441 -17.66 11.71 -7.89
CA TYR A 441 -16.62 11.33 -8.85
C TYR A 441 -17.25 10.89 -10.17
N ARG A 442 -16.85 11.54 -11.26
CA ARG A 442 -17.19 11.15 -12.62
C ARG A 442 -16.17 10.17 -13.17
N ILE A 443 -16.67 9.06 -13.69
CA ILE A 443 -15.91 8.00 -14.32
C ILE A 443 -16.30 7.97 -15.79
N ASP A 444 -15.30 8.19 -16.63
CA ASP A 444 -15.42 8.00 -18.07
C ASP A 444 -15.17 6.53 -18.39
N LEU A 445 -16.24 5.80 -18.67
CA LEU A 445 -16.19 4.38 -18.99
C LEU A 445 -15.37 4.10 -20.26
N SER A 446 -15.35 5.03 -21.23
CA SER A 446 -14.56 4.89 -22.45
C SER A 446 -13.06 4.98 -22.19
N ALA A 447 -12.64 5.79 -21.22
CA ALA A 447 -11.24 5.90 -20.79
C ALA A 447 -10.76 4.70 -19.96
N VAL A 448 -11.67 4.07 -19.20
CA VAL A 448 -11.35 2.92 -18.33
C VAL A 448 -11.18 1.62 -19.14
N VAL A 449 -11.91 1.46 -20.24
CA VAL A 449 -11.93 0.23 -21.05
C VAL A 449 -10.85 0.17 -22.15
N SER A 450 -10.20 1.30 -22.50
CA SER A 450 -9.56 1.43 -23.82
C SER A 450 -8.04 1.23 -23.94
N LYS A 451 -7.33 0.55 -23.02
CA LYS A 451 -5.88 0.29 -23.26
C LYS A 451 -5.35 -1.13 -23.08
N TYR A 452 -5.80 -1.94 -22.12
CA TYR A 452 -5.30 -3.32 -21.97
C TYR A 452 -6.36 -4.22 -21.32
N ILE A 453 -6.79 -5.26 -22.04
CA ILE A 453 -7.71 -6.31 -21.55
C ILE A 453 -7.06 -6.94 -20.31
N GLY A 454 -7.68 -6.75 -19.13
CA GLY A 454 -7.17 -7.20 -17.82
C GLY A 454 -6.77 -6.07 -16.86
N GLU A 455 -6.32 -4.91 -17.34
CA GLU A 455 -6.06 -3.73 -16.49
C GLU A 455 -7.37 -3.03 -16.09
N THR A 456 -8.40 -3.11 -16.94
CA THR A 456 -9.74 -2.55 -16.70
C THR A 456 -10.37 -3.07 -15.41
N GLU A 457 -10.32 -4.38 -15.15
CA GLU A 457 -10.89 -4.97 -13.93
C GLU A 457 -10.14 -4.50 -12.69
N LYS A 458 -8.80 -4.48 -12.75
CA LYS A 458 -7.96 -3.99 -11.65
C LYS A 458 -8.24 -2.52 -11.34
N ASN A 459 -8.42 -1.69 -12.36
CA ASN A 459 -8.75 -0.27 -12.20
C ASN A 459 -10.15 -0.07 -11.62
N LEU A 460 -11.16 -0.81 -12.12
CA LEU A 460 -12.52 -0.78 -11.57
C LEU A 460 -12.55 -1.27 -10.12
N ARG A 461 -11.80 -2.33 -9.81
CA ARG A 461 -11.65 -2.85 -8.45
C ARG A 461 -11.10 -1.78 -7.51
N ALA A 462 -9.95 -1.20 -7.88
CA ALA A 462 -9.30 -0.14 -7.12
C ALA A 462 -10.19 1.10 -6.94
N LEU A 463 -10.97 1.46 -7.97
CA LEU A 463 -11.95 2.54 -7.92
C LEU A 463 -13.03 2.27 -6.86
N PHE A 464 -13.70 1.12 -6.92
CA PHE A 464 -14.74 0.76 -5.97
C PHE A 464 -14.20 0.58 -4.55
N ASP A 465 -13.02 -0.01 -4.38
CA ASP A 465 -12.40 -0.20 -3.06
C ASP A 465 -11.99 1.15 -2.44
N ALA A 466 -11.50 2.09 -3.24
CA ALA A 466 -11.22 3.45 -2.79
C ALA A 466 -12.52 4.23 -2.47
N ALA A 467 -13.60 3.99 -3.22
CA ALA A 467 -14.89 4.60 -3.00
C ALA A 467 -15.57 4.08 -1.72
N GLU A 468 -15.46 2.77 -1.43
CA GLU A 468 -16.06 2.11 -0.27
C GLU A 468 -15.60 2.77 1.04
N GLY A 469 -14.31 3.13 1.12
CA GLY A 469 -13.76 3.80 2.30
C GLY A 469 -14.29 5.22 2.55
N SER A 470 -14.75 5.92 1.52
CA SER A 470 -15.28 7.29 1.63
C SER A 470 -16.79 7.42 1.52
N GLY A 471 -17.48 6.37 1.07
CA GLY A 471 -18.89 6.44 0.72
C GLY A 471 -19.18 7.35 -0.48
N ALA A 472 -18.18 7.65 -1.32
CA ALA A 472 -18.29 8.59 -2.43
C ALA A 472 -19.39 8.22 -3.43
N ILE A 473 -19.95 9.22 -4.12
CA ILE A 473 -20.92 8.97 -5.19
C ILE A 473 -20.15 8.76 -6.49
N LEU A 474 -20.39 7.62 -7.15
CA LEU A 474 -19.76 7.27 -8.42
C LEU A 474 -20.73 7.55 -9.56
N LEU A 475 -20.37 8.45 -10.46
CA LEU A 475 -21.12 8.81 -11.66
C LEU A 475 -20.44 8.22 -12.89
N PHE A 476 -21.01 7.15 -13.43
CA PHE A 476 -20.59 6.52 -14.67
C PHE A 476 -21.29 7.19 -15.85
N ASP A 477 -20.53 7.92 -16.66
CA ASP A 477 -21.08 8.59 -17.84
C ASP A 477 -21.07 7.69 -19.06
N GLU A 478 -21.98 7.95 -20.00
CA GLU A 478 -22.10 7.24 -21.29
C GLU A 478 -22.32 5.72 -21.15
N ALA A 479 -23.21 5.30 -20.25
CA ALA A 479 -23.50 3.89 -20.00
C ALA A 479 -23.96 3.13 -21.27
N ASP A 480 -24.58 3.79 -22.24
CA ASP A 480 -24.98 3.20 -23.51
C ASP A 480 -23.81 2.67 -24.35
N ALA A 481 -22.58 3.17 -24.15
CA ALA A 481 -21.39 2.66 -24.83
C ALA A 481 -21.03 1.23 -24.39
N LEU A 482 -21.33 0.85 -23.14
CA LEU A 482 -21.01 -0.48 -22.60
C LEU A 482 -22.23 -1.40 -22.49
N PHE A 483 -23.42 -0.84 -22.25
CA PHE A 483 -24.64 -1.59 -21.94
C PHE A 483 -25.68 -1.59 -23.08
N GLY A 484 -25.26 -1.25 -24.29
CA GLY A 484 -26.10 -1.23 -25.48
C GLY A 484 -26.70 -2.60 -25.86
N LYS A 485 -27.90 -2.61 -26.45
CA LYS A 485 -28.54 -3.76 -27.06
C LYS A 485 -27.63 -4.27 -28.17
N ARG A 486 -27.06 -5.45 -27.95
CA ARG A 486 -26.10 -6.08 -28.86
C ARG A 486 -26.70 -6.16 -30.27
N SER A 487 -25.99 -5.64 -31.27
CA SER A 487 -26.13 -6.14 -32.64
C SER A 487 -25.45 -7.51 -32.70
N GLU A 488 -26.10 -8.50 -33.35
CA GLU A 488 -25.46 -9.77 -33.66
C GLU A 488 -24.19 -9.55 -34.51
N VAL A 489 -23.21 -10.47 -34.37
CA VAL A 489 -21.93 -10.63 -35.14
C VAL A 489 -20.72 -9.95 -34.48
N SER A 490 -19.48 -10.49 -34.45
CA SER A 490 -18.92 -11.86 -34.50
C SER A 490 -17.41 -11.83 -34.15
N ASP A 491 -16.96 -11.00 -33.20
CA ASP A 491 -15.52 -10.91 -32.90
C ASP A 491 -15.14 -11.42 -31.52
N ALA A 492 -13.93 -11.98 -31.42
CA ALA A 492 -13.36 -12.44 -30.15
C ALA A 492 -13.22 -11.29 -29.12
N HIS A 493 -13.19 -10.03 -29.59
CA HIS A 493 -13.16 -8.81 -28.79
C HIS A 493 -14.48 -8.59 -28.01
N ASP A 494 -15.63 -8.94 -28.60
CA ASP A 494 -16.96 -8.76 -27.99
C ASP A 494 -17.19 -9.68 -26.80
N ARG A 495 -16.54 -10.84 -26.76
CA ARG A 495 -16.63 -11.76 -25.59
C ARG A 495 -15.95 -11.18 -24.35
N TYR A 496 -14.85 -10.44 -24.51
CA TYR A 496 -14.13 -9.84 -23.39
C TYR A 496 -14.87 -8.62 -22.84
N ALA A 497 -15.47 -7.79 -23.70
CA ALA A 497 -16.36 -6.70 -23.28
C ALA A 497 -17.53 -7.19 -22.42
N ASN A 498 -18.09 -8.37 -22.72
CA ASN A 498 -19.21 -8.94 -21.95
C ASN A 498 -18.83 -9.40 -20.53
N ILE A 499 -17.58 -9.83 -20.31
CA ILE A 499 -17.07 -10.23 -18.99
C ILE A 499 -16.85 -8.99 -18.11
N GLU A 500 -16.28 -7.92 -18.67
CA GLU A 500 -16.04 -6.66 -17.97
C GLU A 500 -17.34 -5.95 -17.54
N VAL A 501 -18.36 -5.97 -18.41
CA VAL A 501 -19.72 -5.45 -18.13
C VAL A 501 -20.38 -6.19 -16.96
N SER A 502 -20.24 -7.52 -16.93
CA SER A 502 -20.79 -8.36 -15.85
C SER A 502 -20.10 -8.09 -14.51
N TYR A 503 -18.78 -7.91 -14.54
CA TYR A 503 -18.01 -7.53 -13.36
C TYR A 503 -18.42 -6.16 -12.82
N LEU A 504 -18.52 -5.14 -13.69
CA LEU A 504 -18.95 -3.79 -13.30
C LEU A 504 -20.32 -3.82 -12.63
N LEU A 505 -21.30 -4.54 -13.19
CA LEU A 505 -22.62 -4.72 -12.60
C LEU A 505 -22.56 -5.36 -11.22
N GLN A 506 -21.82 -6.45 -11.08
CA GLN A 506 -21.66 -7.14 -9.79
C GLN A 506 -21.02 -6.21 -8.74
N ARG A 507 -20.00 -5.45 -9.13
CA ARG A 507 -19.35 -4.47 -8.25
C ARG A 507 -20.27 -3.32 -7.87
N MET A 508 -21.07 -2.80 -8.80
CA MET A 508 -22.08 -1.79 -8.52
C MET A 508 -23.16 -2.26 -7.55
N GLU A 509 -23.55 -3.53 -7.62
CA GLU A 509 -24.50 -4.13 -6.66
C GLU A 509 -23.87 -4.36 -5.29
N ALA A 510 -22.58 -4.71 -5.26
CA ALA A 510 -21.83 -4.94 -4.02
C ALA A 510 -21.42 -3.64 -3.31
N TYR A 511 -21.16 -2.57 -4.07
CA TYR A 511 -20.71 -1.28 -3.58
C TYR A 511 -21.70 -0.69 -2.57
N ALA A 512 -21.30 -0.48 -1.32
CA ALA A 512 -22.24 0.00 -0.29
C ALA A 512 -22.66 1.47 -0.47
N GLY A 513 -22.04 2.20 -1.40
CA GLY A 513 -22.36 3.57 -1.75
C GLY A 513 -23.47 3.76 -2.80
N LEU A 514 -23.48 4.94 -3.42
CA LEU A 514 -24.40 5.30 -4.51
C LEU A 514 -23.64 5.29 -5.84
N ALA A 515 -24.08 4.45 -6.77
CA ALA A 515 -23.58 4.42 -8.14
C ALA A 515 -24.68 4.90 -9.10
N ILE A 516 -24.38 5.96 -9.85
CA ILE A 516 -25.27 6.61 -10.81
C ILE A 516 -24.72 6.35 -12.21
N LEU A 517 -25.55 5.82 -13.10
CA LEU A 517 -25.26 5.71 -14.52
C LEU A 517 -26.01 6.80 -15.28
N THR A 518 -25.35 7.47 -16.21
CA THR A 518 -25.99 8.40 -17.15
C THR A 518 -25.99 7.84 -18.56
N THR A 519 -27.10 8.03 -19.26
CA THR A 519 -27.22 7.68 -20.68
C THR A 519 -28.04 8.72 -21.44
N ASN A 520 -27.71 8.90 -22.72
CA ASN A 520 -28.52 9.72 -23.62
C ASN A 520 -29.67 8.94 -24.26
N MET A 521 -29.55 7.62 -24.39
CA MET A 521 -30.48 6.77 -25.13
C MET A 521 -30.94 5.57 -24.30
N ARG A 522 -32.01 5.75 -23.49
CA ARG A 522 -32.60 4.66 -22.70
C ARG A 522 -32.99 3.44 -23.55
N SER A 523 -33.50 3.68 -24.75
CA SER A 523 -33.94 2.63 -25.69
C SER A 523 -32.78 1.76 -26.19
N ALA A 524 -31.55 2.27 -26.14
CA ALA A 524 -30.35 1.56 -26.52
C ALA A 524 -29.90 0.58 -25.44
N LEU A 525 -30.32 0.71 -24.18
CA LEU A 525 -29.89 -0.19 -23.11
C LEU A 525 -30.61 -1.54 -23.14
N ASP A 526 -29.89 -2.61 -22.78
CA ASP A 526 -30.48 -3.94 -22.58
C ASP A 526 -31.52 -3.94 -21.44
N GLU A 527 -32.63 -4.64 -21.65
CA GLU A 527 -33.70 -4.75 -20.66
C GLU A 527 -33.26 -5.53 -19.43
N ALA A 528 -32.40 -6.55 -19.60
CA ALA A 528 -31.86 -7.30 -18.47
C ALA A 528 -31.01 -6.42 -17.54
N PHE A 529 -30.27 -5.46 -18.11
CA PHE A 529 -29.51 -4.46 -17.37
C PHE A 529 -30.43 -3.53 -16.58
N VAL A 530 -31.44 -2.95 -17.24
CA VAL A 530 -32.37 -1.99 -16.60
C VAL A 530 -33.11 -2.62 -15.41
N ARG A 531 -33.43 -3.93 -15.48
CA ARG A 531 -34.08 -4.68 -14.39
C ARG A 531 -33.23 -4.81 -13.12
N ARG A 532 -31.90 -4.68 -13.22
CA ARG A 532 -30.96 -4.73 -12.08
C ARG A 532 -30.76 -3.36 -11.42
N ILE A 533 -31.19 -2.28 -12.09
CA ILE A 533 -31.10 -0.93 -11.55
C ILE A 533 -32.25 -0.66 -10.59
N ARG A 534 -31.93 -0.16 -9.40
CA ARG A 534 -32.93 0.10 -8.35
C ARG A 534 -33.80 1.33 -8.65
N PHE A 535 -33.19 2.39 -9.16
CA PHE A 535 -33.88 3.63 -9.49
C PHE A 535 -33.65 4.02 -10.94
N ALA A 536 -34.71 4.28 -11.70
CA ALA A 536 -34.61 4.82 -13.05
C ALA A 536 -35.32 6.18 -13.13
N VAL A 537 -34.56 7.23 -13.42
CA VAL A 537 -35.06 8.61 -13.52
C VAL A 537 -34.96 9.05 -14.98
N THR A 538 -36.09 9.48 -15.54
CA THR A 538 -36.15 10.02 -16.91
C THR A 538 -36.03 11.54 -16.87
N PHE A 539 -35.14 12.09 -17.68
CA PHE A 539 -34.89 13.52 -17.84
C PHE A 539 -35.43 13.96 -19.21
N PRO A 540 -36.71 14.32 -19.30
CA PRO A 540 -37.30 14.70 -20.59
C PRO A 540 -36.75 16.03 -21.08
N PHE A 541 -36.97 16.30 -22.37
CA PHE A 541 -36.74 17.63 -22.91
C PHE A 541 -37.65 18.65 -22.19
N PRO A 542 -37.14 19.82 -21.76
CA PRO A 542 -37.94 20.76 -20.95
C PRO A 542 -39.08 21.36 -21.77
N ASN A 543 -40.27 21.40 -21.18
CA ASN A 543 -41.40 22.14 -21.74
C ASN A 543 -41.20 23.66 -21.57
N TYR A 544 -42.09 24.46 -22.15
CA TYR A 544 -42.04 25.92 -22.07
C TYR A 544 -41.91 26.44 -20.63
N ALA A 545 -42.73 25.93 -19.70
CA ALA A 545 -42.71 26.38 -18.30
C ALA A 545 -41.39 26.03 -17.60
N ALA A 546 -40.82 24.85 -17.88
CA ALA A 546 -39.51 24.46 -17.37
C ALA A 546 -38.40 25.35 -17.94
N ARG A 547 -38.40 25.64 -19.24
CA ARG A 547 -37.42 26.54 -19.87
C ARG A 547 -37.50 27.95 -19.30
N LEU A 548 -38.72 28.47 -19.09
CA LEU A 548 -38.94 29.77 -18.46
C LEU A 548 -38.26 29.84 -17.09
N ARG A 549 -38.48 28.82 -16.24
CA ARG A 549 -37.82 28.73 -14.94
C ARG A 549 -36.30 28.65 -15.04
N VAL A 550 -35.78 27.86 -15.98
CA VAL A 550 -34.32 27.74 -16.18
C VAL A 550 -33.72 29.10 -16.56
N TRP A 551 -34.34 29.82 -17.49
CA TRP A 551 -33.91 31.17 -17.88
C TRP A 551 -33.92 32.15 -16.71
N GLN A 552 -34.93 32.10 -15.84
CA GLN A 552 -35.01 32.96 -14.67
C GLN A 552 -33.97 32.62 -13.60
N GLY A 553 -33.50 31.37 -13.54
CA GLY A 553 -32.54 30.90 -12.54
C GLY A 553 -31.08 30.83 -13.00
N VAL A 554 -30.79 31.01 -14.29
CA VAL A 554 -29.44 30.81 -14.83
C VAL A 554 -28.50 32.00 -14.59
N PHE A 555 -29.04 33.19 -14.39
CA PHE A 555 -28.27 34.41 -14.15
C PHE A 555 -27.95 34.59 -12.66
N PRO A 556 -26.68 34.85 -12.27
CA PRO A 556 -26.35 35.21 -10.89
C PRO A 556 -27.07 36.48 -10.44
N ALA A 557 -27.32 36.62 -9.14
CA ALA A 557 -28.00 37.80 -8.57
C ALA A 557 -27.29 39.14 -8.86
N ALA A 558 -25.99 39.12 -9.16
CA ALA A 558 -25.20 40.30 -9.53
C ALA A 558 -25.26 40.65 -11.03
N ALA A 559 -25.77 39.75 -11.88
CA ALA A 559 -25.87 39.99 -13.31
C ALA A 559 -27.12 40.85 -13.61
N GLU A 560 -26.93 41.92 -14.36
CA GLU A 560 -28.04 42.76 -14.80
C GLU A 560 -28.83 42.06 -15.91
N HIS A 561 -30.13 41.84 -15.67
CA HIS A 561 -30.99 41.05 -16.56
C HIS A 561 -32.41 41.62 -16.66
N SER A 562 -32.62 42.89 -16.29
CA SER A 562 -33.94 43.55 -16.28
C SER A 562 -34.58 43.67 -17.65
N ASP A 563 -33.77 43.75 -18.70
CA ASP A 563 -34.24 43.95 -20.09
C ASP A 563 -34.52 42.63 -20.83
N LEU A 564 -34.29 41.48 -20.18
CA LEU A 564 -34.49 40.17 -20.80
C LEU A 564 -35.96 39.76 -20.79
N ALA A 565 -36.51 39.53 -21.98
CA ALA A 565 -37.87 39.01 -22.16
C ALA A 565 -37.90 37.48 -22.02
N TRP A 566 -38.01 37.00 -20.78
CA TRP A 566 -37.99 35.58 -20.42
C TRP A 566 -38.97 34.72 -21.21
N GLU A 567 -40.19 35.22 -21.44
CA GLU A 567 -41.24 34.53 -22.18
C GLU A 567 -40.86 34.32 -23.65
N LYS A 568 -40.10 35.24 -24.24
CA LYS A 568 -39.59 35.09 -25.62
C LYS A 568 -38.45 34.06 -25.66
N LEU A 569 -37.52 34.12 -24.71
CA LEU A 569 -36.41 33.18 -24.61
C LEU A 569 -36.89 31.74 -24.34
N ALA A 570 -37.94 31.57 -23.53
CA ALA A 570 -38.52 30.27 -23.23
C ALA A 570 -39.20 29.59 -24.45
N ARG A 571 -39.51 30.34 -25.52
CA ARG A 571 -40.02 29.76 -26.79
C ARG A 571 -38.94 29.00 -27.55
N LEU A 572 -37.66 29.32 -27.34
CA LEU A 572 -36.54 28.61 -27.96
C LEU A 572 -36.47 27.19 -27.41
N GLU A 573 -36.38 26.19 -28.29
CA GLU A 573 -36.25 24.78 -27.92
C GLU A 573 -34.81 24.45 -27.55
N LEU A 574 -34.38 24.97 -26.41
CA LEU A 574 -33.05 24.76 -25.86
C LEU A 574 -33.09 23.87 -24.61
N THR A 575 -32.04 23.09 -24.43
CA THR A 575 -31.80 22.32 -23.20
C THR A 575 -31.24 23.25 -22.12
N PRO A 576 -31.36 22.92 -20.83
CA PRO A 576 -30.78 23.70 -19.75
C PRO A 576 -29.28 23.96 -19.92
N GLY A 577 -28.52 22.97 -20.42
CA GLY A 577 -27.10 23.13 -20.73
C GLY A 577 -26.85 24.19 -21.82
N HIS A 578 -27.64 24.19 -22.89
CA HIS A 578 -27.54 25.22 -23.92
C HIS A 578 -27.99 26.60 -23.41
N ILE A 579 -29.05 26.67 -22.60
CA ILE A 579 -29.49 27.92 -21.96
C ILE A 579 -28.36 28.53 -21.14
N ARG A 580 -27.65 27.72 -20.34
CA ARG A 580 -26.48 28.17 -19.58
C ARG A 580 -25.36 28.69 -20.48
N ASN A 581 -25.05 27.99 -21.57
CA ASN A 581 -24.03 28.46 -22.51
C ASN A 581 -24.43 29.78 -23.18
N VAL A 582 -25.71 29.97 -23.51
CA VAL A 582 -26.23 31.23 -24.08
C VAL A 582 -26.27 32.34 -23.04
N ALA A 583 -26.48 32.03 -21.75
CA ALA A 583 -26.48 33.05 -20.71
C ALA A 583 -25.07 33.56 -20.36
N VAL A 584 -24.04 32.76 -20.61
CA VAL A 584 -22.63 33.07 -20.31
C VAL A 584 -21.93 33.82 -21.44
N ASN A 585 -22.25 33.49 -22.70
CA ASN A 585 -21.65 34.11 -23.90
C ASN A 585 -22.54 35.24 -24.42
#